data_AF-A0AAN7UFF2-F1
#
_entry.id   AF-A0AAN7UFF2-F1
#
_cell.length_a   1.000
_cell.length_b   1.000
_cell.length_c   1.000
_cell.angle_alpha   90.00
_cell.angle_beta   90.00
_cell.angle_gamma   90.00
#
_symmetry.space_group_name_H-M   'P 1'
#
loop_
_entity.id
_entity.type
_entity.pdbx_description
1 polymer ?
#
loop_
_entity_poly.entity_id
_entity_poly.type
_entity_poly.pdbx_seq_one_letter_code
_entity_poly.pdbx_strand_id
1 'polypeptide(L)'
;MKLYALGDIHLGYEFNKTALGDLQPHPEDGLILCGDVGEKPEHLELAFSVAKNMFKEVFWCPGNHELYTMPPRKEPRGEKKYEECVEVARRFGVHTPEDDFFLWEGEGGPAIIAPTFTLYDYSFRPADVPRERALKWAEQADIVATDEFILHPDPHKSRDDWCRALVPKAEKKLEEAVARHPGVPLIIVNHWPLRYDLVFLPRIPRFSLWCGTTLTEDWHKRFNAKVVVSGHLHLRRTDWKDGVRFEECSLGYPKQWEDARNVSGKNINHMLREILPGPEPPESGNAETEWRRFG
;
A
#
# COMPACT_ATOMS: atom_id res chain seq x y z
N MET A 1 17.16 -14.95 -2.79
CA MET A 1 16.55 -13.77 -2.14
C MET A 1 15.25 -13.52 -2.88
N LYS A 2 14.12 -13.79 -2.24
CA LYS A 2 12.78 -13.50 -2.73
C LYS A 2 12.28 -12.19 -2.15
N LEU A 3 11.24 -11.62 -2.77
CA LEU A 3 10.57 -10.41 -2.27
C LEU A 3 9.11 -10.74 -1.99
N TYR A 4 8.67 -10.48 -0.76
CA TYR A 4 7.29 -10.68 -0.32
C TYR A 4 6.60 -9.35 -0.04
N ALA A 5 5.27 -9.34 0.01
CA ALA A 5 4.47 -8.21 0.45
C ALA A 5 3.32 -8.62 1.37
N LEU A 6 3.00 -7.71 2.30
CA LEU A 6 1.84 -7.77 3.19
C LEU A 6 1.42 -6.35 3.55
N GLY A 7 0.14 -6.01 3.44
CA GLY A 7 -0.42 -4.73 3.88
C GLY A 7 -1.57 -4.93 4.86
N ASP A 8 -2.11 -3.83 5.38
CA ASP A 8 -3.38 -3.82 6.11
C ASP A 8 -3.39 -4.81 7.28
N ILE A 9 -2.29 -4.81 8.05
CA ILE A 9 -2.09 -5.71 9.18
C ILE A 9 -2.96 -5.28 10.35
N HIS A 10 -3.27 -3.99 10.49
CA HIS A 10 -4.19 -3.45 11.50
C HIS A 10 -3.89 -3.95 12.92
N LEU A 11 -2.68 -3.67 13.41
CA LEU A 11 -2.20 -4.15 14.71
C LEU A 11 -2.92 -3.56 15.93
N GLY A 12 -3.86 -2.64 15.72
CA GLY A 12 -4.84 -2.27 16.74
C GLY A 12 -5.75 -3.44 17.15
N TYR A 13 -5.84 -4.49 16.33
CA TYR A 13 -6.51 -5.75 16.69
C TYR A 13 -5.51 -6.75 17.27
N GLU A 14 -5.68 -7.09 18.54
CA GLU A 14 -4.81 -8.05 19.26
C GLU A 14 -4.67 -9.39 18.53
N PHE A 15 -5.71 -9.84 17.83
CA PHE A 15 -5.61 -11.06 17.02
C PHE A 15 -4.56 -10.96 15.91
N ASN A 16 -4.59 -9.88 15.12
CA ASN A 16 -3.61 -9.67 14.05
C ASN A 16 -2.21 -9.43 14.64
N LYS A 17 -2.12 -8.82 15.82
CA LYS A 17 -0.88 -8.67 16.58
C LYS A 17 -0.26 -10.00 17.00
N THR A 18 -1.07 -10.93 17.51
CA THR A 18 -0.62 -12.30 17.79
C THR A 18 -0.19 -13.00 16.50
N ALA A 19 -1.00 -12.91 15.44
CA ALA A 19 -0.68 -13.54 14.16
C ALA A 19 0.65 -13.04 13.59
N LEU A 20 0.98 -11.75 13.74
CA LEU A 20 2.27 -11.21 13.31
C LEU A 20 3.46 -11.89 14.01
N GLY A 21 3.30 -12.25 15.29
CA GLY A 21 4.32 -12.98 16.05
C GLY A 21 4.58 -14.41 15.54
N ASP A 22 3.67 -14.98 14.75
CA ASP A 22 3.79 -16.31 14.16
C ASP A 22 4.50 -16.30 12.79
N LEU A 23 5.04 -15.14 12.35
CA LEU A 23 5.85 -15.08 11.14
C LEU A 23 7.09 -15.96 11.27
N GLN A 24 7.36 -16.72 10.21
CA GLN A 24 8.53 -17.60 10.12
C GLN A 24 9.75 -16.83 9.57
N PRO A 25 10.98 -17.25 9.91
CA PRO A 25 12.19 -16.59 9.40
C PRO A 25 12.38 -16.76 7.89
N HIS A 26 12.79 -15.66 7.25
CA HIS A 26 13.16 -15.50 5.84
C HIS A 26 14.48 -14.72 5.73
N PRO A 27 15.60 -15.25 6.27
CA PRO A 27 16.81 -14.47 6.56
C PRO A 27 17.52 -13.89 5.33
N GLU A 28 17.18 -14.35 4.12
CA GLU A 28 17.74 -13.87 2.85
C GLU A 28 16.75 -13.05 2.02
N ASP A 29 15.49 -12.91 2.46
CA ASP A 29 14.42 -12.34 1.64
C ASP A 29 14.08 -10.91 2.09
N GLY A 30 13.31 -10.22 1.26
CA GLY A 30 12.76 -8.90 1.53
C GLY A 30 11.26 -8.95 1.84
N LEU A 31 10.79 -8.00 2.65
CA LEU A 31 9.37 -7.80 2.92
C LEU A 31 8.95 -6.35 2.64
N ILE A 32 7.89 -6.20 1.86
CA ILE A 32 7.16 -4.95 1.65
C ILE A 32 5.97 -4.89 2.62
N LEU A 33 5.90 -3.82 3.41
CA LEU A 33 4.77 -3.44 4.25
C LEU A 33 4.00 -2.31 3.57
N CYS A 34 2.94 -2.62 2.81
CA CYS A 34 2.25 -1.66 1.94
C CYS A 34 1.11 -0.88 2.63
N GLY A 35 1.40 -0.30 3.80
CA GLY A 35 0.50 0.56 4.57
C GLY A 35 -0.50 -0.18 5.47
N ASP A 36 -1.18 0.59 6.31
CA ASP A 36 -2.15 0.14 7.30
C ASP A 36 -1.62 -0.95 8.25
N VAL A 37 -0.38 -0.78 8.69
CA VAL A 37 0.25 -1.56 9.75
C VAL A 37 -0.50 -1.35 11.07
N GLY A 38 -0.91 -0.11 11.37
CA GLY A 38 -1.71 0.25 12.53
C GLY A 38 -1.68 1.75 12.81
N GLU A 39 -2.43 2.20 13.82
CA GLU A 39 -2.72 3.63 14.02
C GLU A 39 -1.72 4.37 14.92
N LYS A 40 -0.83 3.65 15.59
CA LYS A 40 0.03 4.19 16.64
C LYS A 40 1.51 3.88 16.39
N PRO A 41 2.45 4.75 16.83
CA PRO A 41 3.88 4.48 16.70
C PRO A 41 4.29 3.12 17.27
N GLU A 42 3.69 2.69 18.39
CA GLU A 42 4.01 1.40 19.02
C GLU A 42 3.61 0.20 18.14
N HIS A 43 2.61 0.37 17.25
CA HIS A 43 2.25 -0.66 16.28
C HIS A 43 3.32 -0.78 15.20
N LEU A 44 3.83 0.36 14.69
CA LEU A 44 4.91 0.38 13.71
C LEU A 44 6.21 -0.18 14.30
N GLU A 45 6.56 0.23 15.53
CA GLU A 45 7.73 -0.30 16.24
C GLU A 45 7.68 -1.83 16.37
N LEU A 46 6.52 -2.36 16.75
CA LEU A 46 6.33 -3.82 16.81
C LEU A 46 6.48 -4.46 15.44
N ALA A 47 5.83 -3.90 14.42
CA ALA A 47 5.85 -4.46 13.07
C ALA A 47 7.25 -4.49 12.47
N PHE A 48 7.97 -3.38 12.56
CA PHE A 48 9.32 -3.24 12.02
C PHE A 48 10.32 -4.10 12.80
N SER A 49 10.17 -4.20 14.13
CA SER A 49 10.98 -5.11 14.94
C SER A 49 10.80 -6.57 14.50
N VAL A 50 9.55 -7.05 14.38
CA VAL A 50 9.27 -8.41 13.91
C VAL A 50 9.78 -8.61 12.48
N ALA A 51 9.45 -7.70 11.57
CA ALA A 51 9.85 -7.80 10.17
C ALA A 51 11.38 -7.84 10.00
N LYS A 52 12.14 -6.99 10.70
CA LYS A 52 13.61 -6.99 10.64
C LYS A 52 14.26 -8.21 11.31
N ASN A 53 13.57 -8.88 12.22
CA ASN A 53 14.02 -10.16 12.78
C ASN A 53 13.76 -11.33 11.82
N MET A 54 12.76 -11.20 10.94
CA MET A 54 12.38 -12.28 10.01
C MET A 54 12.98 -12.09 8.61
N PHE A 55 13.17 -10.86 8.14
CA PHE A 55 13.58 -10.53 6.77
C PHE A 55 14.83 -9.65 6.76
N LYS A 56 15.66 -9.82 5.74
CA LYS A 56 16.91 -9.07 5.55
C LYS A 56 16.62 -7.60 5.23
N GLU A 57 15.83 -7.37 4.20
CA GLU A 57 15.42 -6.04 3.75
C GLU A 57 13.94 -5.84 4.05
N VAL A 58 13.57 -4.65 4.54
CA VAL A 58 12.18 -4.32 4.83
C VAL A 58 11.89 -2.94 4.24
N PHE A 59 10.79 -2.86 3.50
CA PHE A 59 10.31 -1.66 2.83
C PHE A 59 8.93 -1.30 3.38
N TRP A 60 8.63 -0.02 3.51
CA TRP A 60 7.34 0.43 4.00
C TRP A 60 6.85 1.66 3.23
N CYS A 61 5.54 1.73 3.00
CA CYS A 61 4.84 2.96 2.66
C CYS A 61 3.67 3.19 3.64
N PRO A 62 3.29 4.44 3.95
CA PRO A 62 2.16 4.70 4.84
C PRO A 62 0.82 4.35 4.18
N GLY A 63 -0.13 3.86 4.98
CA GLY A 63 -1.55 3.86 4.64
C GLY A 63 -2.30 5.01 5.33
N ASN A 64 -3.64 5.01 5.24
CA ASN A 64 -4.44 6.04 5.91
C ASN A 64 -4.43 5.85 7.43
N HIS A 65 -4.37 4.62 7.94
CA HIS A 65 -4.45 4.35 9.38
C HIS A 65 -3.24 4.89 10.14
N GLU A 66 -2.03 4.81 9.58
CA GLU A 66 -0.84 5.42 10.20
C GLU A 66 -0.97 6.94 10.34
N LEU A 67 -1.74 7.58 9.46
CA LEU A 67 -1.93 9.04 9.42
C LEU A 67 -3.06 9.52 10.33
N TYR A 68 -3.76 8.61 11.02
CA TYR A 68 -4.81 8.98 11.94
C TYR A 68 -4.27 9.64 13.22
N THR A 69 -4.86 10.77 13.57
CA THR A 69 -4.71 11.37 14.90
C THR A 69 -5.86 10.91 15.79
N MET A 70 -5.66 9.78 16.48
CA MET A 70 -6.70 9.14 17.29
C MET A 70 -7.14 10.00 18.49
N PRO A 71 -8.46 10.25 18.69
CA PRO A 71 -8.97 10.92 19.88
C PRO A 71 -8.55 10.21 21.18
N PRO A 72 -8.32 10.95 22.29
CA PRO A 72 -8.47 12.40 22.44
C PRO A 72 -7.21 13.20 22.04
N ARG A 73 -6.20 12.56 21.41
CA ARG A 73 -5.00 13.28 20.97
C ARG A 73 -5.37 14.29 19.87
N LYS A 74 -4.60 15.37 19.80
CA LYS A 74 -4.71 16.41 18.75
C LYS A 74 -3.48 16.52 17.87
N GLU A 75 -2.36 15.95 18.30
CA GLU A 75 -1.06 15.99 17.64
C GLU A 75 -0.31 14.66 17.88
N PRO A 76 0.64 14.29 17.01
CA PRO A 76 0.90 14.93 15.72
C PRO A 76 -0.22 14.64 14.70
N ARG A 77 -0.32 15.47 13.66
CA ARG A 77 -1.28 15.33 12.54
C ARG A 77 -0.65 15.74 11.20
N GLY A 78 -1.25 15.31 10.09
CA GLY A 78 -0.77 15.64 8.74
C GLY A 78 0.67 15.25 8.49
N GLU A 79 1.44 16.13 7.86
CA GLU A 79 2.85 15.86 7.52
C GLU A 79 3.68 15.50 8.76
N LYS A 80 3.44 16.14 9.91
CA LYS A 80 4.15 15.80 11.16
C LYS A 80 3.84 14.39 11.64
N LYS A 81 2.62 13.90 11.39
CA LYS A 81 2.24 12.52 11.74
C LYS A 81 2.97 11.54 10.81
N TYR A 82 3.04 11.87 9.52
CA TYR A 82 3.82 11.09 8.56
C TYR A 82 5.31 11.06 8.93
N GLU A 83 5.90 12.21 9.27
CA GLU A 83 7.29 12.32 9.73
C GLU A 83 7.56 11.44 10.96
N GLU A 84 6.65 11.40 11.95
CA GLU A 84 6.76 10.50 13.11
C GLU A 84 6.86 9.03 12.67
N CYS A 85 6.06 8.60 11.69
CA CYS A 85 6.13 7.24 11.15
C CYS A 85 7.47 6.96 10.43
N VAL A 86 7.95 7.92 9.63
CA VAL A 86 9.26 7.82 8.96
C VAL A 86 10.40 7.71 9.97
N GLU A 87 10.37 8.52 11.03
CA GLU A 87 11.37 8.45 12.11
C GLU A 87 11.33 7.11 12.85
N VAL A 88 10.15 6.54 13.06
CA VAL A 88 10.03 5.17 13.58
C VAL A 88 10.69 4.17 12.64
N ALA A 89 10.37 4.18 11.35
CA ALA A 89 10.95 3.28 10.35
C ALA A 89 12.49 3.38 10.27
N ARG A 90 13.03 4.60 10.28
CA ARG A 90 14.48 4.86 10.27
C ARG A 90 15.22 4.22 11.45
N ARG A 91 14.63 4.24 12.66
CA ARG A 91 15.24 3.59 13.85
C ARG A 91 15.44 2.09 13.69
N PHE A 92 14.67 1.44 12.81
CA PHE A 92 14.78 0.00 12.52
C PHE A 92 15.50 -0.30 11.19
N GLY A 93 15.97 0.72 10.48
CA GLY A 93 16.58 0.54 9.15
C GLY A 93 15.61 -0.02 8.11
N VAL A 94 14.34 0.42 8.18
CA VAL A 94 13.31 0.13 7.17
C VAL A 94 13.36 1.23 6.09
N HIS A 95 13.35 0.83 4.83
CA HIS A 95 13.34 1.76 3.69
C HIS A 95 11.96 2.39 3.53
N THR A 96 11.92 3.72 3.39
CA THR A 96 10.69 4.52 3.34
C THR A 96 10.55 5.27 2.02
N PRO A 97 9.39 5.93 1.76
CA PRO A 97 9.25 6.78 0.58
C PRO A 97 10.18 8.00 0.57
N GLU A 98 10.83 8.33 1.69
CA GLU A 98 11.75 9.46 1.80
C GLU A 98 13.19 9.09 1.40
N ASP A 99 13.55 7.81 1.42
CA ASP A 99 14.92 7.33 1.15
C ASP A 99 15.16 7.05 -0.35
N ASP A 100 16.41 6.95 -0.79
CA ASP A 100 16.72 6.50 -2.15
C ASP A 100 16.09 5.12 -2.43
N PHE A 101 15.56 4.91 -3.64
CA PHE A 101 14.99 3.61 -4.00
C PHE A 101 16.07 2.52 -4.07
N PHE A 102 15.67 1.30 -3.72
CA PHE A 102 16.60 0.21 -3.49
C PHE A 102 16.76 -0.66 -4.74
N LEU A 103 17.99 -0.89 -5.19
CA LEU A 103 18.28 -1.85 -6.23
C LEU A 103 18.28 -3.28 -5.65
N TRP A 104 17.22 -4.01 -5.96
CA TRP A 104 17.08 -5.43 -5.63
C TRP A 104 17.79 -6.27 -6.68
N GLU A 105 18.70 -7.16 -6.27
CA GLU A 105 19.44 -8.08 -7.15
C GLU A 105 19.11 -9.56 -6.86
N GLY A 106 17.93 -9.82 -6.29
CA GLY A 106 17.47 -11.18 -5.96
C GLY A 106 16.86 -11.95 -7.13
N GLU A 107 16.15 -13.03 -6.79
CA GLU A 107 15.39 -13.83 -7.75
C GLU A 107 14.31 -12.97 -8.43
N GLY A 108 14.00 -13.26 -9.70
CA GLY A 108 13.12 -12.41 -10.51
C GLY A 108 13.83 -11.26 -11.21
N GLY A 109 15.14 -11.13 -11.04
CA GLY A 109 16.01 -10.20 -11.76
C GLY A 109 16.20 -8.87 -11.04
N PRO A 110 17.14 -8.04 -11.52
CA PRO A 110 17.35 -6.73 -10.97
C PRO A 110 16.07 -5.90 -11.10
N ALA A 111 15.64 -5.27 -10.02
CA ALA A 111 14.49 -4.38 -10.00
C ALA A 111 14.70 -3.26 -8.97
N ILE A 112 14.13 -2.09 -9.22
CA ILE A 112 14.18 -0.99 -8.25
C ILE A 112 12.92 -1.06 -7.38
N ILE A 113 13.06 -1.27 -6.07
CA ILE A 113 11.94 -1.24 -5.13
C ILE A 113 11.70 0.21 -4.72
N ALA A 114 10.51 0.72 -5.03
CA ALA A 114 10.15 2.13 -4.90
C ALA A 114 8.90 2.30 -4.02
N PRO A 115 9.07 2.42 -2.69
CA PRO A 115 7.99 2.87 -1.80
C PRO A 115 7.59 4.31 -2.13
N THR A 116 6.30 4.55 -2.30
CA THR A 116 5.72 5.86 -2.58
C THR A 116 4.61 6.20 -1.59
N PHE A 117 4.28 7.48 -1.48
CA PHE A 117 3.15 7.96 -0.70
C PHE A 117 2.38 8.98 -1.54
N THR A 118 1.16 8.63 -1.98
CA THR A 118 0.35 9.51 -2.85
C THR A 118 -0.87 10.11 -2.17
N LEU A 119 -1.41 9.46 -1.12
CA LEU A 119 -2.75 9.73 -0.61
C LEU A 119 -3.80 9.63 -1.75
N TYR A 120 -4.84 10.46 -1.71
CA TYR A 120 -5.92 10.54 -2.69
C TYR A 120 -6.45 11.98 -2.82
N ASP A 121 -7.13 12.27 -3.93
CA ASP A 121 -7.69 13.59 -4.24
C ASP A 121 -9.17 13.54 -4.68
N TYR A 122 -9.87 12.47 -4.30
CA TYR A 122 -11.28 12.24 -4.61
C TYR A 122 -11.57 12.15 -6.13
N SER A 123 -10.56 11.99 -6.99
CA SER A 123 -10.73 11.88 -8.44
C SER A 123 -11.23 10.53 -8.92
N PHE A 124 -11.16 9.49 -8.08
CA PHE A 124 -11.81 8.18 -8.30
C PHE A 124 -13.31 8.28 -8.04
N ARG A 125 -13.98 9.03 -8.92
CA ARG A 125 -15.43 9.27 -8.94
C ARG A 125 -15.93 9.22 -10.38
N PRO A 126 -17.23 8.99 -10.61
CA PRO A 126 -17.83 9.13 -11.93
C PRO A 126 -17.56 10.51 -12.53
N ALA A 127 -17.31 10.57 -13.85
CA ALA A 127 -16.94 11.80 -14.55
C ALA A 127 -18.03 12.89 -14.46
N ASP A 128 -19.29 12.51 -14.29
CA ASP A 128 -20.44 13.40 -14.13
C ASP A 128 -20.63 13.92 -12.69
N VAL A 129 -19.85 13.42 -11.72
CA VAL A 129 -19.85 13.90 -10.33
C VAL A 129 -18.75 14.97 -10.17
N PRO A 130 -19.09 16.25 -9.98
CA PRO A 130 -18.11 17.30 -9.72
C PRO A 130 -17.40 17.10 -8.38
N ARG A 131 -16.15 17.57 -8.27
CA ARG A 131 -15.34 17.40 -7.05
C ARG A 131 -16.04 17.96 -5.81
N GLU A 132 -16.69 19.10 -5.93
CA GLU A 132 -17.37 19.82 -4.84
C GLU A 132 -18.56 19.03 -4.30
N ARG A 133 -19.11 18.12 -5.11
CA ARG A 133 -20.25 17.25 -4.74
C ARG A 133 -19.82 15.84 -4.36
N ALA A 134 -18.54 15.48 -4.48
CA ALA A 134 -18.05 14.12 -4.29
C ALA A 134 -18.42 13.55 -2.91
N LEU A 135 -18.10 14.26 -1.83
CA LEU A 135 -18.42 13.82 -0.46
C LEU A 135 -19.93 13.64 -0.26
N LYS A 136 -20.72 14.62 -0.69
CA LYS A 136 -22.19 14.53 -0.62
C LYS A 136 -22.74 13.37 -1.45
N TRP A 137 -22.13 13.07 -2.60
CA TRP A 137 -22.49 11.92 -3.42
C TRP A 137 -22.22 10.61 -2.69
N ALA A 138 -21.10 10.46 -1.98
CA ALA A 138 -20.86 9.26 -1.17
C ALA A 138 -21.80 9.18 0.05
N GLU A 139 -22.02 10.30 0.74
CA GLU A 139 -22.91 10.43 1.89
C GLU A 139 -24.35 10.04 1.57
N GLN A 140 -24.85 10.35 0.36
CA GLN A 140 -26.18 9.90 -0.09
C GLN A 140 -26.37 8.38 -0.14
N ALA A 141 -25.30 7.61 -0.04
CA ALA A 141 -25.32 6.15 0.07
C ALA A 141 -24.86 5.66 1.46
N ASP A 142 -24.84 6.55 2.46
CA ASP A 142 -24.36 6.29 3.82
C ASP A 142 -22.89 5.82 3.87
N ILE A 143 -22.06 6.29 2.93
CA ILE A 143 -20.64 5.95 2.84
C ILE A 143 -19.80 7.19 3.10
N VAL A 144 -19.06 7.18 4.21
CA VAL A 144 -18.07 8.21 4.58
C VAL A 144 -16.87 7.53 5.21
N ALA A 145 -15.66 7.82 4.73
CA ALA A 145 -14.44 7.30 5.33
C ALA A 145 -14.13 7.97 6.68
N THR A 146 -13.59 7.20 7.61
CA THR A 146 -13.12 7.69 8.91
C THR A 146 -12.07 8.79 8.74
N ASP A 147 -11.28 8.71 7.66
CA ASP A 147 -10.31 9.72 7.25
C ASP A 147 -10.84 11.13 7.35
N GLU A 148 -12.11 11.38 6.97
CA GLU A 148 -12.73 12.70 6.98
C GLU A 148 -12.67 13.38 8.35
N PHE A 149 -12.63 12.60 9.42
CA PHE A 149 -12.67 13.07 10.79
C PHE A 149 -11.30 13.11 11.46
N ILE A 150 -10.36 12.22 11.10
CA ILE A 150 -9.12 12.00 11.87
C ILE A 150 -7.83 11.91 11.05
N LEU A 151 -7.89 11.89 9.71
CA LEU A 151 -6.71 12.05 8.86
C LEU A 151 -6.61 13.53 8.50
N HIS A 152 -5.89 14.34 9.27
CA HIS A 152 -5.82 15.77 9.01
C HIS A 152 -4.73 16.08 7.96
N PRO A 153 -4.96 17.02 7.01
CA PRO A 153 -4.02 17.28 5.92
C PRO A 153 -2.95 18.33 6.23
N ASP A 154 -2.84 18.81 7.48
CA ASP A 154 -1.93 19.89 7.85
C ASP A 154 -0.49 19.66 7.32
N PRO A 155 0.20 20.68 6.78
CA PRO A 155 -0.19 22.08 6.66
C PRO A 155 -1.03 22.39 5.40
N HIS A 156 -1.37 21.38 4.60
CA HIS A 156 -2.17 21.55 3.39
C HIS A 156 -3.62 21.91 3.73
N LYS A 157 -4.27 22.65 2.84
CA LYS A 157 -5.66 23.09 3.06
C LYS A 157 -6.67 21.95 2.97
N SER A 158 -6.32 20.88 2.24
CA SER A 158 -7.18 19.73 1.98
C SER A 158 -6.32 18.49 1.69
N ARG A 159 -6.94 17.30 1.76
CA ARG A 159 -6.28 16.04 1.38
C ARG A 159 -5.94 16.01 -0.11
N ASP A 160 -6.75 16.67 -0.95
CA ASP A 160 -6.46 16.91 -2.37
C ASP A 160 -5.16 17.67 -2.57
N ASP A 161 -4.99 18.77 -1.84
CA ASP A 161 -3.79 19.61 -1.97
C ASP A 161 -2.57 18.86 -1.48
N TRP A 162 -2.71 18.06 -0.42
CA TRP A 162 -1.63 17.19 0.04
C TRP A 162 -1.27 16.12 -1.00
N CYS A 163 -2.26 15.42 -1.55
CA CYS A 163 -2.06 14.46 -2.64
C CYS A 163 -1.35 15.11 -3.86
N ARG A 164 -1.80 16.31 -4.27
CA ARG A 164 -1.18 17.07 -5.37
C ARG A 164 0.23 17.55 -5.06
N ALA A 165 0.61 17.71 -3.79
CA ALA A 165 1.99 18.00 -3.40
C ALA A 165 2.85 16.73 -3.39
N LEU A 166 2.29 15.60 -2.97
CA LEU A 166 2.96 14.30 -2.86
C LEU A 166 3.25 13.68 -4.23
N VAL A 167 2.29 13.70 -5.16
CA VAL A 167 2.40 13.05 -6.47
C VAL A 167 3.63 13.53 -7.25
N PRO A 168 3.85 14.84 -7.50
CA PRO A 168 5.03 15.30 -8.24
C PRO A 168 6.36 14.99 -7.54
N LYS A 169 6.37 14.95 -6.19
CA LYS A 169 7.55 14.57 -5.42
C LYS A 169 7.93 13.11 -5.68
N ALA A 170 6.94 12.21 -5.70
CA ALA A 170 7.14 10.81 -6.02
C ALA A 170 7.52 10.60 -7.50
N GLU A 171 6.87 11.30 -8.43
CA GLU A 171 7.22 11.25 -9.87
C GLU A 171 8.67 11.61 -10.10
N LYS A 172 9.15 12.71 -9.50
CA LYS A 172 10.54 13.13 -9.63
C LYS A 172 11.52 12.04 -9.19
N LYS A 173 11.24 11.35 -8.07
CA LYS A 173 12.09 10.25 -7.58
C LYS A 173 12.04 9.03 -8.52
N LEU A 174 10.87 8.71 -9.07
CA LEU A 174 10.72 7.63 -10.07
C LEU A 174 11.50 7.96 -11.34
N GLU A 175 11.42 9.19 -11.84
CA GLU A 175 12.18 9.67 -13.00
C GLU A 175 13.69 9.58 -12.77
N GLU A 176 14.16 10.04 -11.61
CA GLU A 176 15.57 9.96 -11.22
C GLU A 176 16.06 8.51 -11.14
N ALA A 177 15.24 7.60 -10.61
CA ALA A 177 15.58 6.18 -10.52
C ALA A 177 15.66 5.51 -11.90
N VAL A 178 14.70 5.78 -12.78
CA VAL A 178 14.70 5.28 -14.17
C VAL A 178 15.91 5.81 -14.94
N ALA A 179 16.26 7.08 -14.76
CA ALA A 179 17.43 7.68 -15.39
C ALA A 179 18.75 7.08 -14.87
N ARG A 180 18.83 6.80 -13.56
CA ARG A 180 20.01 6.22 -12.89
C ARG A 180 20.22 4.75 -13.23
N HIS A 181 19.14 3.99 -13.48
CA HIS A 181 19.18 2.56 -13.78
C HIS A 181 18.44 2.22 -15.08
N PRO A 182 18.95 2.65 -16.25
CA PRO A 182 18.28 2.41 -17.53
C PRO A 182 18.01 0.92 -17.78
N GLY A 183 16.77 0.58 -18.13
CA GLY A 183 16.35 -0.79 -18.43
C GLY A 183 16.06 -1.67 -17.22
N VAL A 184 16.34 -1.22 -15.99
CA VAL A 184 15.94 -1.92 -14.76
C VAL A 184 14.49 -1.54 -14.44
N PRO A 185 13.56 -2.51 -14.34
CA PRO A 185 12.16 -2.21 -14.05
C PRO A 185 11.93 -1.79 -12.60
N LEU A 186 10.84 -1.07 -12.37
CA LEU A 186 10.40 -0.64 -11.03
C LEU A 186 9.42 -1.66 -10.40
N ILE A 187 9.50 -1.81 -9.08
CA ILE A 187 8.45 -2.35 -8.22
C ILE A 187 7.89 -1.17 -7.44
N ILE A 188 6.78 -0.61 -7.91
CA ILE A 188 6.16 0.57 -7.28
C ILE A 188 5.27 0.09 -6.15
N VAL A 189 5.52 0.56 -4.93
CA VAL A 189 4.76 0.20 -3.73
C VAL A 189 4.00 1.40 -3.22
N ASN A 190 2.68 1.33 -3.24
CA ASN A 190 1.82 2.42 -2.76
C ASN A 190 0.59 1.82 -2.07
N HIS A 191 0.22 2.33 -0.90
CA HIS A 191 -0.93 1.78 -0.18
C HIS A 191 -2.24 1.85 -1.01
N TRP A 192 -2.50 3.01 -1.61
CA TRP A 192 -3.64 3.21 -2.51
C TRP A 192 -3.36 2.61 -3.90
N PRO A 193 -4.33 1.92 -4.53
CA PRO A 193 -4.25 1.55 -5.93
C PRO A 193 -3.91 2.74 -6.83
N LEU A 194 -2.98 2.55 -7.78
CA LEU A 194 -2.55 3.61 -8.70
C LEU A 194 -3.49 3.82 -9.90
N ARG A 195 -4.55 3.03 -10.01
CA ARG A 195 -5.50 3.10 -11.14
C ARG A 195 -6.92 2.94 -10.66
N TYR A 196 -7.84 3.69 -11.25
CA TYR A 196 -9.24 3.67 -10.86
C TYR A 196 -9.91 2.34 -11.25
N ASP A 197 -9.52 1.74 -12.39
CA ASP A 197 -10.06 0.45 -12.84
C ASP A 197 -9.66 -0.74 -11.94
N LEU A 198 -8.71 -0.54 -11.02
CA LEU A 198 -8.35 -1.50 -9.99
C LEU A 198 -9.21 -1.36 -8.72
N VAL A 199 -9.98 -0.28 -8.56
CA VAL A 199 -10.85 -0.10 -7.41
C VAL A 199 -12.18 -0.80 -7.65
N PHE A 200 -12.32 -2.03 -7.12
CA PHE A 200 -13.55 -2.81 -7.18
C PHE A 200 -14.14 -3.00 -5.78
N LEU A 201 -15.19 -2.24 -5.46
CA LEU A 201 -15.83 -2.28 -4.13
C LEU A 201 -17.33 -2.59 -4.28
N PRO A 202 -17.73 -3.86 -4.47
CA PRO A 202 -19.09 -4.21 -4.89
C PRO A 202 -20.17 -3.84 -3.86
N ARG A 203 -19.80 -3.77 -2.57
CA ARG A 203 -20.72 -3.44 -1.48
C ARG A 203 -20.79 -1.95 -1.16
N ILE A 204 -19.71 -1.22 -1.44
CA ILE A 204 -19.56 0.20 -1.08
C ILE A 204 -18.87 0.98 -2.23
N PRO A 205 -19.43 0.98 -3.45
CA PRO A 205 -18.72 1.49 -4.62
C PRO A 205 -18.35 2.98 -4.53
N ARG A 206 -19.13 3.78 -3.78
CA ARG A 206 -18.84 5.21 -3.58
C ARG A 206 -17.67 5.47 -2.63
N PHE A 207 -17.15 4.43 -1.96
CA PHE A 207 -15.92 4.53 -1.17
C PHE A 207 -14.68 4.74 -2.06
N SER A 208 -14.80 4.57 -3.39
CA SER A 208 -13.71 4.81 -4.33
C SER A 208 -13.08 6.20 -4.22
N LEU A 209 -13.80 7.20 -3.70
CA LEU A 209 -13.29 8.54 -3.46
C LEU A 209 -11.99 8.58 -2.63
N TRP A 210 -11.84 7.65 -1.69
CA TRP A 210 -10.71 7.60 -0.76
C TRP A 210 -9.64 6.59 -1.21
N CYS A 211 -9.75 6.04 -2.42
CA CYS A 211 -8.94 4.91 -2.87
C CYS A 211 -7.77 5.28 -3.80
N GLY A 212 -7.54 6.57 -4.08
CA GLY A 212 -6.39 7.01 -4.88
C GLY A 212 -6.65 8.27 -5.71
N THR A 213 -5.84 8.45 -6.75
CA THR A 213 -5.90 9.61 -7.65
C THR A 213 -5.69 9.19 -9.10
N THR A 214 -6.38 9.87 -10.02
CA THR A 214 -6.22 9.71 -11.47
C THR A 214 -4.87 10.21 -11.99
N LEU A 215 -4.09 10.94 -11.17
CA LEU A 215 -2.78 11.45 -11.56
C LEU A 215 -1.72 10.35 -11.75
N THR A 216 -1.97 9.14 -11.27
CA THR A 216 -1.01 8.01 -11.31
C THR A 216 -1.39 6.90 -12.28
N GLU A 217 -2.45 7.09 -13.08
CA GLU A 217 -3.06 6.07 -13.95
C GLU A 217 -2.10 5.40 -14.94
N ASP A 218 -1.06 6.11 -15.36
CA ASP A 218 -0.08 5.68 -16.36
C ASP A 218 1.29 5.33 -15.76
N TRP A 219 1.48 5.47 -14.44
CA TRP A 219 2.78 5.28 -13.79
C TRP A 219 3.39 3.91 -14.06
N HIS A 220 2.58 2.86 -14.12
CA HIS A 220 3.04 1.50 -14.41
C HIS A 220 3.72 1.39 -15.78
N LYS A 221 3.23 2.14 -16.78
CA LYS A 221 3.85 2.20 -18.11
C LYS A 221 4.96 3.24 -18.18
N ARG A 222 4.68 4.46 -17.73
CA ARG A 222 5.60 5.61 -17.80
C ARG A 222 6.92 5.32 -17.11
N PHE A 223 6.89 4.56 -16.02
CA PHE A 223 8.07 4.22 -15.22
C PHE A 223 8.51 2.77 -15.37
N ASN A 224 8.09 2.06 -16.43
CA ASN A 224 8.53 0.68 -16.71
C ASN A 224 8.39 -0.25 -15.48
N ALA A 225 7.22 -0.21 -14.83
CA ALA A 225 6.97 -1.04 -13.66
C ALA A 225 6.83 -2.51 -14.09
N LYS A 226 7.49 -3.41 -13.35
CA LYS A 226 7.26 -4.86 -13.45
C LYS A 226 6.09 -5.29 -12.58
N VAL A 227 5.99 -4.72 -11.38
CA VAL A 227 4.88 -4.96 -10.44
C VAL A 227 4.50 -3.66 -9.75
N VAL A 228 3.21 -3.47 -9.53
CA VAL A 228 2.67 -2.45 -8.61
C VAL A 228 2.04 -3.17 -7.42
N VAL A 229 2.44 -2.81 -6.21
CA VAL A 229 1.97 -3.41 -4.96
C VAL A 229 1.12 -2.41 -4.21
N SER A 230 -0.09 -2.82 -3.81
CA SER A 230 -1.01 -2.00 -3.00
C SER A 230 -1.72 -2.78 -1.91
N GLY A 231 -2.44 -2.05 -1.07
CA GLY A 231 -3.34 -2.58 -0.04
C GLY A 231 -4.68 -1.88 -0.10
N HIS A 232 -5.14 -1.37 1.06
CA HIS A 232 -6.28 -0.46 1.25
C HIS A 232 -7.67 -1.07 1.01
N LEU A 233 -7.85 -1.85 -0.06
CA LEU A 233 -9.17 -2.33 -0.46
C LEU A 233 -9.65 -3.53 0.36
N HIS A 234 -8.72 -4.23 1.03
CA HIS A 234 -8.98 -5.49 1.73
C HIS A 234 -9.55 -6.56 0.80
N LEU A 235 -9.09 -6.56 -0.45
CA LEU A 235 -9.58 -7.40 -1.53
C LEU A 235 -8.40 -8.03 -2.28
N ARG A 236 -7.73 -8.95 -1.56
CA ARG A 236 -6.56 -9.69 -2.04
C ARG A 236 -6.79 -10.28 -3.42
N ARG A 237 -5.97 -9.85 -4.37
CA ARG A 237 -6.06 -10.31 -5.75
C ARG A 237 -4.80 -9.99 -6.54
N THR A 238 -4.71 -10.58 -7.73
CA THR A 238 -3.71 -10.28 -8.74
C THR A 238 -4.44 -9.83 -10.01
N ASP A 239 -4.04 -8.68 -10.56
CA ASP A 239 -4.50 -8.19 -11.85
C ASP A 239 -3.32 -8.05 -12.82
N TRP A 240 -3.60 -8.11 -14.12
CA TRP A 240 -2.63 -7.81 -15.16
C TRP A 240 -3.17 -6.72 -16.08
N LYS A 241 -2.43 -5.63 -16.21
CA LYS A 241 -2.75 -4.50 -17.11
C LYS A 241 -1.50 -4.10 -17.87
N ASP A 242 -1.59 -4.04 -19.19
CA ASP A 242 -0.50 -3.58 -20.05
C ASP A 242 0.84 -4.33 -19.83
N GLY A 243 0.79 -5.62 -19.49
CA GLY A 243 1.96 -6.44 -19.18
C GLY A 243 2.52 -6.26 -17.76
N VAL A 244 1.92 -5.38 -16.95
CA VAL A 244 2.30 -5.13 -15.56
C VAL A 244 1.38 -5.88 -14.60
N ARG A 245 1.97 -6.53 -13.60
CA ARG A 245 1.23 -7.20 -12.53
C ARG A 245 0.87 -6.21 -11.43
N PHE A 246 -0.38 -6.22 -11.00
CA PHE A 246 -0.84 -5.45 -9.86
C PHE A 246 -1.23 -6.42 -8.74
N GLU A 247 -0.69 -6.20 -7.55
CA GLU A 247 -0.88 -7.08 -6.40
C GLU A 247 -1.53 -6.31 -5.27
N GLU A 248 -2.76 -6.68 -4.94
CA GLU A 248 -3.41 -6.25 -3.70
C GLU A 248 -3.07 -7.26 -2.60
N CYS A 249 -2.35 -6.78 -1.59
CA CYS A 249 -1.66 -7.58 -0.58
C CYS A 249 -2.24 -7.44 0.83
N SER A 250 -3.46 -6.90 0.97
CA SER A 250 -4.06 -6.61 2.28
C SER A 250 -4.34 -7.87 3.10
N LEU A 251 -3.91 -7.93 4.36
CA LEU A 251 -4.36 -8.95 5.30
C LEU A 251 -5.82 -8.68 5.70
N GLY A 252 -6.09 -7.43 6.09
CA GLY A 252 -7.39 -6.95 6.54
C GLY A 252 -7.66 -7.22 8.01
N TYR A 253 -8.85 -6.81 8.46
CA TYR A 253 -9.34 -7.02 9.81
C TYR A 253 -9.51 -8.53 10.11
N PRO A 254 -9.46 -8.95 11.39
CA PRO A 254 -9.52 -10.37 11.76
C PRO A 254 -10.61 -11.20 11.07
N LYS A 255 -11.82 -10.65 10.93
CA LYS A 255 -12.95 -11.36 10.27
C LYS A 255 -12.80 -11.50 8.77
N GLN A 256 -12.01 -10.66 8.10
CA GLN A 256 -11.87 -10.67 6.64
C GLN A 256 -10.97 -11.81 6.14
N TRP A 257 -10.06 -12.28 6.98
CA TRP A 257 -9.16 -13.40 6.67
C TRP A 257 -9.38 -14.61 7.59
N GLU A 258 -10.41 -14.60 8.43
CA GLU A 258 -10.71 -15.72 9.35
C GLU A 258 -10.96 -17.03 8.60
N ASP A 259 -11.55 -16.99 7.41
CA ASP A 259 -11.79 -18.18 6.59
C ASP A 259 -10.49 -18.79 6.07
N ALA A 260 -9.45 -17.98 5.80
CA ALA A 260 -8.14 -18.52 5.42
C ALA A 260 -7.63 -19.48 6.50
N ARG A 261 -7.85 -19.13 7.77
CA ARG A 261 -7.52 -19.97 8.91
C ARG A 261 -8.53 -21.10 9.12
N ASN A 262 -9.80 -20.76 9.28
CA ASN A 262 -10.83 -21.67 9.76
C ASN A 262 -11.26 -22.70 8.70
N VAL A 263 -11.18 -22.34 7.41
CA VAL A 263 -11.59 -23.20 6.29
C VAL A 263 -10.39 -23.83 5.60
N SER A 264 -9.32 -23.07 5.37
CA SER A 264 -8.16 -23.54 4.60
C SER A 264 -6.95 -23.93 5.45
N GLY A 265 -7.00 -23.76 6.77
CA GLY A 265 -5.88 -24.09 7.68
C GLY A 265 -4.65 -23.19 7.49
N LYS A 266 -4.78 -22.08 6.76
CA LYS A 266 -3.70 -21.15 6.46
C LYS A 266 -3.51 -20.14 7.59
N ASN A 267 -2.29 -19.64 7.72
CA ASN A 267 -1.89 -18.65 8.73
C ASN A 267 -1.22 -17.44 8.04
N ILE A 268 -0.68 -16.51 8.82
CA ILE A 268 -0.06 -15.29 8.29
C ILE A 268 1.03 -15.56 7.25
N ASN A 269 1.79 -16.66 7.38
CA ASN A 269 2.89 -17.01 6.47
C ASN A 269 2.37 -17.34 5.06
N HIS A 270 1.14 -17.85 4.96
CA HIS A 270 0.48 -18.09 3.67
C HIS A 270 -0.14 -16.82 3.08
N MET A 271 -0.23 -15.76 3.88
CA MET A 271 -0.73 -14.45 3.46
C MET A 271 0.40 -13.55 2.93
N LEU A 272 1.66 -13.98 2.99
CA LEU A 272 2.75 -13.30 2.31
C LEU A 272 2.60 -13.49 0.79
N ARG A 273 2.41 -12.40 0.05
CA ARG A 273 2.35 -12.45 -1.42
C ARG A 273 3.77 -12.44 -1.98
N GLU A 274 4.13 -13.44 -2.78
CA GLU A 274 5.39 -13.44 -3.50
C GLU A 274 5.35 -12.39 -4.64
N ILE A 275 6.18 -11.35 -4.51
CA ILE A 275 6.34 -10.27 -5.49
C ILE A 275 7.49 -10.58 -6.44
N LEU A 276 8.61 -11.10 -5.97
CA LEU A 276 9.66 -11.63 -6.84
C LEU A 276 10.11 -13.01 -6.36
N PRO A 277 10.30 -14.00 -7.25
CA PRO A 277 10.24 -13.89 -8.72
C PRO A 277 8.83 -13.70 -9.30
N GLY A 278 7.80 -14.22 -8.64
CA GLY A 278 6.42 -14.15 -9.14
C GLY A 278 6.17 -14.98 -10.41
N PRO A 279 4.93 -15.00 -10.91
CA PRO A 279 4.57 -15.70 -12.14
C PRO A 279 5.04 -14.94 -13.40
N GLU A 280 5.18 -15.67 -14.50
CA GLU A 280 5.43 -15.09 -15.82
C GLU A 280 4.23 -14.25 -16.30
N PRO A 281 4.46 -13.15 -17.03
CA PRO A 281 3.38 -12.35 -17.62
C PRO A 281 2.53 -13.14 -18.62
N PRO A 282 1.21 -12.88 -18.69
CA PRO A 282 0.36 -13.43 -19.74
C PRO A 282 0.80 -12.89 -21.11
N GLU A 283 0.76 -13.72 -22.15
CA GLU A 283 1.20 -13.35 -23.51
C GLU A 283 0.49 -12.11 -24.07
N SER A 284 -0.79 -11.91 -23.72
CA SER A 284 -1.61 -10.75 -24.13
C SER A 284 -1.34 -9.48 -23.32
N GLY A 285 -0.52 -9.55 -22.27
CA GLY A 285 -0.30 -8.50 -21.29
C GLY A 285 -1.48 -8.24 -20.33
N ASN A 286 -2.61 -8.94 -20.50
CA ASN A 286 -3.79 -8.81 -19.65
C ASN A 286 -4.31 -10.19 -19.26
N ALA A 287 -4.92 -10.30 -18.08
CA ALA A 287 -5.55 -11.53 -17.63
C ALA A 287 -6.80 -11.20 -16.81
N GLU A 288 -7.66 -12.20 -16.63
CA GLU A 288 -8.76 -12.10 -15.67
C GLU A 288 -8.19 -11.92 -14.25
N THR A 289 -8.91 -11.16 -13.43
CA THR A 289 -8.55 -10.95 -12.02
C THR A 289 -8.50 -12.28 -11.29
N GLU A 290 -7.35 -12.59 -10.68
CA GLU A 290 -7.20 -13.75 -9.83
C GLU A 290 -7.50 -13.37 -8.37
N TRP A 291 -8.59 -13.90 -7.81
CA TRP A 291 -8.96 -13.65 -6.41
C TRP A 291 -8.14 -14.52 -5.45
N ARG A 292 -7.47 -13.87 -4.50
CA ARG A 292 -6.50 -14.51 -3.59
C ARG A 292 -7.00 -14.51 -2.16
N ARG A 293 -8.27 -14.85 -1.96
CA ARG A 293 -8.99 -14.79 -0.68
C ARG A 293 -8.25 -15.50 0.47
N PHE A 294 -7.57 -16.59 0.16
CA PHE A 294 -6.89 -17.42 1.15
C PHE A 294 -5.37 -17.24 1.13
N GLY A 295 -4.82 -16.15 0.56
CA GLY A 295 -3.38 -15.99 0.36
C GLY A 295 -2.98 -16.28 -1.08
#